data_AF-A0A8J6HM98-F1
#
_entry.id   AF-A0A8J6HM98-F1
#
_cell.length_a   1.000
_cell.length_b   1.000
_cell.length_c   1.000
_cell.angle_alpha   90.00
_cell.angle_beta   90.00
_cell.angle_gamma   90.00
#
_symmetry.space_group_name_H-M   'P 1'
#
loop_
_entity.id
_entity.type
_entity.pdbx_description
1 polymer ?
#
loop_
_entity_poly.entity_id
_entity_poly.type
_entity_poly.pdbx_seq_one_letter_code
_entity_poly.pdbx_strand_id
1 'polypeptide(L)'
;MSPNLSSAHFPPNQLLYEQVLYNMMGLLGLGERVRKDSLAVRSQSEEQMIVSDKNLATYPKECNSVMCKSSCMSPVCQLCRPCLSGDTVEYLREAYKEHLNRGDYKRIFPPSLGGLQVEGVSLEEYSAENQLQYRWFLGKCQLDGTWC
;
A
#
# COMPACT_ATOMS: atom_id res chain seq x y z
N MET A 1 2.97 6.38 -26.59
CA MET A 1 4.36 6.88 -26.73
C MET A 1 5.16 6.32 -25.56
N SER A 2 6.39 5.82 -25.79
CA SER A 2 7.28 5.34 -24.71
C SER A 2 8.27 6.44 -24.30
N PRO A 3 8.42 6.74 -23.00
CA PRO A 3 9.37 7.76 -22.55
C PRO A 3 10.82 7.35 -22.80
N ASN A 4 11.69 8.33 -23.05
CA ASN A 4 13.13 8.10 -23.25
C ASN A 4 13.84 8.02 -21.90
N LEU A 5 14.55 6.92 -21.65
CA LEU A 5 15.39 6.68 -20.47
C LEU A 5 16.86 6.39 -20.86
N SER A 6 17.29 6.82 -22.03
CA SER A 6 18.67 6.65 -22.50
C SER A 6 19.62 7.60 -21.77
N SER A 7 20.25 7.08 -20.71
CA SER A 7 21.29 7.78 -19.94
C SER A 7 22.50 8.16 -20.80
N ALA A 8 22.84 7.35 -21.81
CA ALA A 8 23.97 7.62 -22.70
C ALA A 8 23.71 8.78 -23.68
N HIS A 9 22.45 9.06 -24.03
CA HIS A 9 22.13 10.08 -25.04
C HIS A 9 21.91 11.47 -24.41
N PHE A 10 21.57 11.53 -23.13
CA PHE A 10 21.39 12.78 -22.38
C PHE A 10 22.14 12.74 -21.03
N PRO A 11 23.48 12.92 -21.04
CA PRO A 11 24.30 12.87 -19.84
C PRO A 11 23.84 13.76 -18.67
N PRO A 12 23.28 14.97 -18.89
CA PRO A 12 22.78 15.79 -17.78
C PRO A 12 21.66 15.13 -16.96
N ASN A 13 20.87 14.24 -17.56
CA ASN A 13 19.75 13.57 -16.91
C ASN A 13 20.07 12.13 -16.48
N GLN A 14 21.33 11.68 -16.65
CA GLN A 14 21.73 10.30 -16.37
C GLN A 14 21.35 9.88 -14.95
N LEU A 15 21.70 10.69 -13.94
CA LEU A 15 21.41 10.40 -12.54
C LEU A 15 19.90 10.27 -12.28
N LEU A 16 19.09 11.14 -12.89
CA LEU A 16 17.63 11.10 -12.77
C LEU A 16 17.08 9.79 -13.35
N TYR A 17 17.52 9.38 -14.54
CA TYR A 17 17.06 8.14 -15.16
C TYR A 17 17.46 6.91 -14.36
N GLU A 18 18.69 6.88 -13.85
CA GLU A 18 19.18 5.80 -12.99
C GLU A 18 18.38 5.70 -11.69
N GLN A 19 18.08 6.82 -11.03
CA GLN A 19 17.26 6.84 -9.82
C GLN A 19 15.82 6.38 -10.07
N VAL A 20 15.22 6.82 -11.18
CA VAL A 20 13.88 6.38 -11.60
C VAL A 20 13.87 4.86 -11.79
N LEU A 21 14.83 4.30 -12.54
CA LEU A 21 14.91 2.86 -12.77
C LEU A 21 15.16 2.08 -11.47
N TYR A 22 16.07 2.57 -10.61
CA TYR A 22 16.39 1.94 -9.34
C TYR A 22 15.16 1.87 -8.42
N ASN A 23 14.49 3.00 -8.20
CA ASN A 23 13.29 3.06 -7.37
C ASN A 23 12.15 2.23 -7.99
N MET A 24 12.03 2.18 -9.33
CA MET A 24 10.96 1.44 -10.02
C MET A 24 11.12 -0.06 -9.82
N MET A 25 12.35 -0.57 -9.99
CA MET A 25 12.67 -1.97 -9.71
C MET A 25 12.47 -2.31 -8.23
N GLY A 26 12.73 -1.36 -7.32
CA GLY A 26 12.40 -1.48 -5.91
C GLY A 26 10.89 -1.62 -5.69
N LEU A 27 10.10 -0.67 -6.20
CA LEU A 27 8.64 -0.63 -6.06
C LEU A 27 7.97 -1.91 -6.58
N LEU A 28 8.42 -2.42 -7.73
CA LEU A 28 7.92 -3.67 -8.31
C LEU A 28 8.36 -4.94 -7.57
N GLY A 29 9.22 -4.82 -6.55
CA GLY A 29 9.75 -5.98 -5.82
C GLY A 29 10.78 -6.80 -6.61
N LEU A 30 11.47 -6.21 -7.58
CA LEU A 30 12.57 -6.87 -8.30
C LEU A 30 13.91 -6.73 -7.55
N GLY A 31 14.09 -5.63 -6.82
CA GLY A 31 15.28 -5.33 -6.00
C GLY A 31 15.15 -5.76 -4.54
N GLU A 32 14.57 -6.93 -4.28
CA GLU A 32 14.19 -7.34 -2.92
C GLU A 32 15.39 -7.60 -1.99
N ARG A 33 15.24 -7.15 -0.73
CA ARG A 33 16.29 -7.24 0.30
C ARG A 33 16.46 -8.63 0.91
N VAL A 34 15.54 -9.56 0.62
CA VAL A 34 15.64 -10.94 1.08
C VAL A 34 16.57 -11.69 0.14
N ARG A 35 17.78 -11.99 0.62
CA ARG A 35 18.76 -12.78 -0.14
C ARG A 35 18.17 -14.15 -0.42
N LYS A 36 17.95 -14.44 -1.69
CA LYS A 36 17.59 -15.79 -2.16
C LYS A 36 18.80 -16.42 -2.83
N ASP A 37 18.99 -17.71 -2.56
CA ASP A 37 19.96 -18.53 -3.27
C ASP A 37 19.37 -19.12 -4.58
N SER A 38 18.07 -18.90 -4.84
CA SER A 38 17.39 -19.38 -6.06
C SER A 38 16.23 -18.46 -6.49
N LEU A 39 15.78 -18.64 -7.73
CA LEU A 39 14.56 -17.99 -8.27
C LEU A 39 13.26 -18.68 -7.83
N ALA A 40 13.31 -19.54 -6.80
CA ALA A 40 12.13 -20.24 -6.32
C ALA A 40 11.05 -19.28 -5.79
N VAL A 41 9.79 -19.72 -5.92
CA VAL A 41 8.64 -19.08 -5.28
C VAL A 41 8.87 -19.08 -3.77
N ARG A 42 8.52 -17.98 -3.11
CA ARG A 42 8.71 -17.82 -1.67
C ARG A 42 7.89 -18.82 -0.89
N SER A 43 8.44 -19.23 0.24
CA SER A 43 7.68 -19.90 1.27
C SER A 43 6.65 -18.94 1.89
N GLN A 44 5.55 -19.50 2.38
CA GLN A 44 4.54 -18.73 3.09
C GLN A 44 5.12 -17.99 4.31
N SER A 45 6.11 -18.58 4.98
CA SER A 45 6.81 -17.96 6.11
C SER A 45 7.60 -16.72 5.72
N GLU A 46 8.24 -16.71 4.55
CA GLU A 46 8.97 -15.53 4.06
C GLU A 46 8.01 -14.40 3.70
N GLU A 47 6.88 -14.71 3.06
CA GLU A 47 5.84 -13.72 2.76
C GLU A 47 5.26 -13.10 4.03
N GLN A 48 4.95 -13.93 5.04
CA GLN A 48 4.45 -13.47 6.34
C GLN A 48 5.47 -12.66 7.15
N MET A 49 6.77 -12.93 6.96
CA MET A 49 7.85 -12.16 7.57
C MET A 49 7.89 -10.73 7.01
N ILE A 50 7.59 -10.55 5.72
CA ILE A 50 7.55 -9.23 5.09
C ILE A 50 6.26 -8.49 5.49
N VAL A 51 5.10 -9.13 5.33
CA VAL A 51 3.81 -8.55 5.70
C VAL A 51 2.93 -9.58 6.40
N SER A 52 2.67 -9.35 7.68
CA SER A 52 1.75 -10.15 8.48
C SER A 52 0.37 -9.49 8.61
N ASP A 53 -0.62 -10.24 9.09
CA ASP A 53 -1.97 -9.70 9.32
C ASP A 53 -1.98 -8.52 10.31
N LYS A 54 -1.01 -8.47 11.26
CA LYS A 54 -0.81 -7.33 12.15
C LYS A 54 -0.45 -6.06 11.37
N ASN A 55 0.37 -6.18 10.33
CA ASN A 55 0.76 -5.06 9.48
C ASN A 55 -0.42 -4.50 8.70
N LEU A 56 -1.44 -5.32 8.41
CA LEU A 56 -2.65 -4.89 7.70
C LEU A 56 -3.69 -4.26 8.60
N ALA A 57 -3.74 -4.60 9.89
CA ALA A 57 -4.74 -4.10 10.82
C ALA A 57 -4.78 -2.56 10.92
N THR A 58 -5.98 -2.00 10.90
CA THR A 58 -6.30 -0.57 11.11
C THR A 58 -7.45 -0.44 12.10
N TYR A 59 -7.66 0.75 12.67
CA TYR A 59 -8.83 1.02 13.53
C TYR A 59 -9.03 0.00 14.69
N PRO A 60 -8.03 -0.19 15.57
CA PRO A 60 -8.08 -1.24 16.59
C PRO A 60 -9.22 -1.05 17.60
N LYS A 61 -9.63 0.19 17.87
CA LYS A 61 -10.71 0.49 18.83
C LYS A 61 -12.06 0.07 18.25
N GLU A 62 -12.28 0.38 16.99
CA GLU A 62 -13.49 0.12 16.23
C GLU A 62 -13.63 -1.39 16.00
N CYS A 63 -12.57 -2.08 15.60
CA CYS A 63 -12.59 -3.53 15.43
C CYS A 63 -12.79 -4.30 16.74
N ASN A 64 -12.43 -3.73 17.89
CA ASN A 64 -12.71 -4.34 19.20
C ASN A 64 -14.12 -4.00 19.73
N SER A 65 -14.85 -3.12 19.08
CA SER A 65 -16.21 -2.73 19.47
C SER A 65 -17.20 -3.89 19.31
N VAL A 66 -18.30 -3.84 20.06
CA VAL A 66 -19.39 -4.83 19.96
C VAL A 66 -20.02 -4.82 18.56
N MET A 67 -20.06 -3.65 17.90
CA MET A 67 -20.61 -3.49 16.55
C MET A 67 -19.86 -4.35 15.51
N CYS A 68 -18.53 -4.23 15.44
CA CYS A 68 -17.75 -4.96 14.44
C CYS A 68 -17.54 -6.44 14.78
N LYS A 69 -17.73 -6.83 16.04
CA LYS A 69 -17.72 -8.24 16.46
C LYS A 69 -18.97 -8.99 16.02
N SER A 70 -20.11 -8.30 15.92
CA SER A 70 -21.39 -8.93 15.56
C SER A 70 -21.75 -8.78 14.07
N SER A 71 -21.24 -7.75 13.39
CA SER A 71 -21.58 -7.48 11.98
C SER A 71 -20.46 -6.75 11.22
N CYS A 72 -20.35 -7.06 9.93
CA CYS A 72 -19.45 -6.39 8.98
C CYS A 72 -20.15 -5.31 8.14
N MET A 73 -21.38 -4.90 8.50
CA MET A 73 -22.17 -3.96 7.69
C MET A 73 -21.63 -2.54 7.69
N SER A 74 -21.05 -2.09 8.81
CA SER A 74 -20.48 -0.74 8.88
C SER A 74 -19.21 -0.64 8.03
N PRO A 75 -19.00 0.44 7.26
CA PRO A 75 -17.84 0.59 6.40
C PRO A 75 -16.49 0.50 7.12
N VAL A 76 -16.44 0.89 8.40
CA VAL A 76 -15.21 0.76 9.21
C VAL A 76 -14.99 -0.70 9.63
N CYS A 77 -16.06 -1.44 9.92
CA CYS A 77 -15.96 -2.86 10.29
C CYS A 77 -15.49 -3.74 9.12
N GLN A 78 -15.76 -3.34 7.88
CA GLN A 78 -15.26 -4.04 6.68
C GLN A 78 -13.73 -4.11 6.62
N LEU A 79 -13.02 -3.19 7.30
CA LEU A 79 -11.56 -3.19 7.40
C LEU A 79 -11.02 -4.12 8.50
N CYS A 80 -11.89 -4.66 9.35
CA CYS A 80 -11.47 -5.56 10.40
C CYS A 80 -11.13 -6.93 9.83
N ARG A 81 -10.12 -7.59 10.41
CA ARG A 81 -9.63 -8.90 9.96
C ARG A 81 -10.70 -9.94 9.64
N PRO A 82 -11.76 -10.16 10.47
CA PRO A 82 -12.79 -11.16 10.18
C PRO A 82 -13.70 -10.80 9.00
N CYS A 83 -13.75 -9.53 8.60
CA CYS A 83 -14.62 -9.03 7.55
C CYS A 83 -13.92 -8.93 6.17
N LEU A 84 -12.59 -9.01 6.15
CA LEU A 84 -11.82 -8.93 4.91
C LEU A 84 -11.88 -10.25 4.13
N SER A 85 -12.18 -10.15 2.83
CA SER A 85 -12.05 -11.28 1.89
C SER A 85 -10.57 -11.62 1.64
N GLY A 86 -10.31 -12.85 1.17
CA GLY A 86 -8.96 -13.28 0.79
C GLY A 86 -8.31 -12.35 -0.23
N ASP A 87 -9.04 -12.00 -1.29
CA ASP A 87 -8.55 -11.09 -2.34
C ASP A 87 -8.22 -9.70 -1.80
N THR A 88 -9.04 -9.17 -0.89
CA THR A 88 -8.77 -7.88 -0.24
C THR A 88 -7.52 -7.97 0.63
N VAL A 89 -7.33 -9.08 1.35
CA VAL A 89 -6.11 -9.28 2.16
C VAL A 89 -4.87 -9.28 1.27
N GLU A 90 -4.87 -10.00 0.15
CA GLU A 90 -3.72 -10.01 -0.76
C GLU A 90 -3.46 -8.62 -1.36
N TYR A 91 -4.50 -7.93 -1.82
CA TYR A 91 -4.39 -6.56 -2.30
C TYR A 91 -3.77 -5.62 -1.25
N LEU A 92 -4.21 -5.71 0.00
CA LEU A 92 -3.67 -4.89 1.09
C LEU A 92 -2.23 -5.26 1.46
N ARG A 93 -1.83 -6.53 1.29
CA ARG A 93 -0.42 -6.94 1.43
C ARG A 93 0.45 -6.30 0.36
N GLU A 94 0.02 -6.34 -0.90
CA GLU A 94 0.76 -5.69 -1.98
C GLU A 94 0.85 -4.18 -1.78
N ALA A 95 -0.24 -3.51 -1.41
CA ALA A 95 -0.23 -2.09 -1.05
C ALA A 95 0.74 -1.78 0.10
N TYR A 96 0.88 -2.70 1.07
CA TYR A 96 1.84 -2.55 2.15
C TYR A 96 3.29 -2.71 1.68
N LYS A 97 3.57 -3.70 0.82
CA LYS A 97 4.89 -3.91 0.21
C LYS A 97 5.29 -2.72 -0.67
N GLU A 98 4.38 -2.22 -1.49
CA GLU A 98 4.58 -1.01 -2.29
C GLU A 98 4.99 0.17 -1.42
N HIS A 99 4.31 0.37 -0.28
CA HIS A 99 4.65 1.42 0.65
C HIS A 99 6.08 1.28 1.20
N LEU A 100 6.50 0.07 1.58
CA LEU A 100 7.86 -0.19 2.06
C LEU A 100 8.93 0.04 0.98
N ASN A 101 8.58 -0.25 -0.28
CA ASN A 101 9.51 -0.24 -1.41
C ASN A 101 9.42 1.01 -2.29
N ARG A 102 8.63 2.02 -1.89
CA ARG A 102 8.29 3.17 -2.73
C ARG A 102 9.46 4.02 -3.21
N GLY A 103 10.60 4.00 -2.53
CA GLY A 103 11.72 4.90 -2.82
C GLY A 103 11.23 6.37 -2.84
N ASP A 104 11.48 7.07 -3.95
CA ASP A 104 11.03 8.45 -4.15
C ASP A 104 9.61 8.57 -4.77
N TYR A 105 8.94 7.45 -5.05
CA TYR A 105 7.57 7.49 -5.56
C TYR A 105 6.59 7.92 -4.48
N LYS A 106 5.57 8.66 -4.94
CA LYS A 106 4.43 9.06 -4.13
C LYS A 106 3.18 8.40 -4.65
N ARG A 107 2.32 7.97 -3.72
CA ARG A 107 1.02 7.40 -4.04
C ARG A 107 0.13 8.51 -4.60
N ILE A 108 -0.44 8.27 -5.78
CA ILE A 108 -1.41 9.19 -6.42
C ILE A 108 -2.81 8.94 -5.86
N PHE A 109 -3.17 7.66 -5.68
CA PHE A 109 -4.46 7.26 -5.13
C PHE A 109 -4.32 6.16 -4.07
N PRO A 110 -5.04 6.23 -2.94
CA PRO A 110 -5.73 7.43 -2.46
C PRO A 110 -4.72 8.55 -2.17
N PRO A 111 -5.07 9.82 -2.42
CA PRO A 111 -4.16 10.96 -2.29
C PRO A 111 -3.58 11.06 -0.87
N SER A 112 -2.34 11.55 -0.78
CA SER A 112 -1.69 11.84 0.50
C SER A 112 -2.53 12.79 1.33
N LEU A 113 -2.76 12.43 2.58
CA LEU A 113 -3.66 13.14 3.50
C LEU A 113 -2.95 14.30 4.24
N GLY A 114 -1.69 14.57 3.88
CA GLY A 114 -0.89 15.66 4.42
C GLY A 114 -1.40 17.02 3.97
N GLY A 115 -2.33 17.60 4.72
CA GLY A 115 -2.68 19.03 4.68
C GLY A 115 -4.02 19.39 4.04
N LEU A 116 -4.62 18.50 3.25
CA LEU A 116 -6.00 18.68 2.78
C LEU A 116 -6.92 17.91 3.72
N GLN A 117 -7.73 18.67 4.47
CA GLN A 117 -8.86 18.13 5.19
C GLN A 117 -9.61 17.13 4.30
N VAL A 118 -9.88 15.96 4.86
CA VAL A 118 -10.76 14.90 4.32
C VAL A 118 -12.18 15.45 4.00
N GLU A 119 -12.47 16.69 4.40
CA GLU A 119 -13.75 17.40 4.29
C GLU A 119 -14.22 17.68 2.85
N GLY A 120 -13.41 17.42 1.82
CA GLY A 120 -13.78 17.67 0.42
C GLY A 120 -13.88 16.44 -0.50
N VAL A 121 -13.46 15.25 -0.04
CA VAL A 121 -13.49 14.06 -0.90
C VAL A 121 -14.81 13.32 -0.70
N SER A 122 -15.73 13.50 -1.65
CA SER A 122 -16.96 12.69 -1.70
C SER A 122 -16.57 11.25 -2.04
N LEU A 123 -16.43 10.41 -1.02
CA LEU A 123 -16.19 8.98 -1.20
C LEU A 123 -17.33 8.28 -1.95
N GLU A 124 -18.51 8.89 -2.00
CA GLU A 124 -19.71 8.36 -2.64
C GLU A 124 -19.55 8.22 -4.17
N GLU A 125 -18.64 8.99 -4.78
CA GLU A 125 -18.34 8.90 -6.22
C GLU A 125 -17.44 7.71 -6.57
N TYR A 126 -16.79 7.09 -5.57
CA TYR A 126 -15.90 5.97 -5.78
C TYR A 126 -16.60 4.62 -5.62
N SER A 127 -16.06 3.60 -6.29
CA SER A 127 -16.50 2.21 -6.08
C SER A 127 -16.27 1.78 -4.63
N ALA A 128 -17.00 0.75 -4.20
CA ALA A 128 -16.90 0.23 -2.84
C ALA A 128 -15.46 -0.16 -2.47
N GLU A 129 -14.71 -0.73 -3.42
CA GLU A 129 -13.30 -1.11 -3.26
C GLU A 129 -12.42 0.12 -3.06
N ASN A 130 -12.57 1.14 -3.89
CA ASN A 130 -11.81 2.38 -3.77
C ASN A 130 -12.11 3.12 -2.46
N GLN A 131 -13.37 3.08 -2.00
CA GLN A 131 -13.74 3.60 -0.67
C GLN A 131 -13.05 2.82 0.45
N LEU A 132 -13.03 1.48 0.36
CA LEU A 132 -12.36 0.62 1.33
C LEU A 132 -10.86 0.91 1.38
N GLN A 133 -10.20 1.02 0.22
CA GLN A 133 -8.79 1.38 0.12
C GLN A 133 -8.50 2.75 0.73
N TYR A 134 -9.32 3.75 0.41
CA TYR A 134 -9.20 5.09 0.96
C TYR A 134 -9.26 5.09 2.49
N ARG A 135 -10.28 4.40 3.05
CA ARG A 135 -10.43 4.26 4.51
C ARG A 135 -9.26 3.48 5.13
N TRP A 136 -8.76 2.44 4.47
CA TRP A 136 -7.61 1.71 4.98
C TRP A 136 -6.35 2.58 5.07
N PHE A 137 -6.04 3.33 4.01
CA PHE A 137 -4.89 4.25 4.02
C PHE A 137 -5.06 5.40 5.01
N LEU A 138 -6.28 5.92 5.21
CA LEU A 138 -6.60 6.83 6.31
C LEU A 138 -6.23 6.20 7.67
N GLY A 139 -6.69 4.97 7.91
CA GLY A 139 -6.42 4.23 9.13
C GLY A 139 -4.92 4.01 9.35
N LYS A 140 -4.15 3.77 8.27
CA LYS A 140 -2.69 3.68 8.33
C LYS A 140 -2.04 5.02 8.67
N CYS A 141 -2.42 6.09 8.00
CA CYS A 141 -1.93 7.45 8.26
C CYS A 141 -2.20 7.90 9.71
N GLN A 142 -3.33 7.51 10.29
CA GLN A 142 -3.63 7.78 11.71
C GLN A 142 -2.73 7.01 12.69
N LEU A 143 -2.27 5.82 12.32
CA LEU A 143 -1.38 5.00 13.15
C LEU A 143 0.09 5.40 12.97
N ASP A 144 0.47 5.77 11.75
CA ASP A 144 1.82 6.12 11.37
C ASP A 144 1.81 7.21 10.29
N GLY A 145 2.36 8.37 10.63
CA GLY A 145 2.37 9.55 9.79
C GLY A 145 3.12 9.38 8.46
N THR A 146 3.97 8.34 8.31
CA THR A 146 4.63 8.09 7.01
C THR A 146 3.69 7.59 5.92
N TRP A 147 2.48 7.16 6.29
CA TRP A 147 1.43 6.68 5.37
C TRP A 147 0.54 7.79 4.82
N CYS A 148 0.65 8.97 5.43
CA CYS A 148 0.23 10.24 4.88
C CYS A 148 1.28 10.69 3.85
#